data_AF-S6FD08-F1
#
_entry.id   AF-S6FD08-F1
#
_cell.length_a   1.000
_cell.length_b   1.000
_cell.length_c   1.000
_cell.angle_alpha   90.00
_cell.angle_beta   90.00
_cell.angle_gamma   90.00
#
_symmetry.space_group_name_H-M   'P 1'
#
loop_
_entity.id
_entity.type
_entity.pdbx_description
1 polymer ?
#
loop_
_entity_poly.entity_id
_entity_poly.type
_entity_poly.pdbx_seq_one_letter_code
_entity_poly.pdbx_strand_id
1 'polypeptide(L)'
;MKKESIQKHRDIYGRRNPENRALIISPSTSQLQVTIPITLLSSVKRNYAELENVREIVHRMDGFSMFLKPAPRGQTYKETYRLLLREFYLVSDWVSNCFPLFKELPNSQKDILLRNFYLTFYNLEAGFFACQHNKIDVWFLPNGNFIDCQNLEAFYYDPHNQQPMTSADAARLFKGTCTECKRNVLEPMLRENVTQFEFLALAALLLFDTGLEDQSDDCMDLCRNVRTLIQREMIQYYSNKHLDEYPLRMADVISLIPRVQKAAQKMQSDMEIGHLFNTYAAEKSFFENCMGKETSNEHNPSPRGGKFENEKENSVFLIIGTIIP
;
A
#
# COMPACT_ATOMS: atom_id res chain seq x y z
N MET A 1 -52.47 0.07 50.56
CA MET A 1 -51.51 -0.63 49.67
C MET A 1 -50.36 0.32 49.34
N LYS A 2 -49.16 0.04 49.86
CA LYS A 2 -47.94 0.81 49.57
C LYS A 2 -47.23 0.21 48.35
N LYS A 3 -46.73 1.09 47.47
CA LYS A 3 -46.01 0.84 46.21
C LYS A 3 -44.56 0.36 46.49
N GLU A 4 -44.38 -0.82 47.07
CA GLU A 4 -43.04 -1.39 47.28
C GLU A 4 -43.00 -2.86 46.87
N SER A 5 -42.96 -3.14 45.56
CA SER A 5 -42.72 -4.51 45.07
C SER A 5 -42.31 -4.62 43.60
N ILE A 6 -41.59 -3.64 43.03
CA ILE A 6 -40.91 -3.82 41.73
C ILE A 6 -39.57 -3.10 41.81
N GLN A 7 -38.50 -3.70 41.28
CA GLN A 7 -37.10 -3.19 41.19
C GLN A 7 -36.13 -3.54 42.35
N LYS A 8 -35.87 -4.82 42.61
CA LYS A 8 -34.65 -5.25 43.37
C LYS A 8 -33.76 -6.27 42.64
N HIS A 9 -33.92 -6.48 41.33
CA HIS A 9 -33.19 -7.53 40.58
C HIS A 9 -32.52 -7.04 39.28
N ARG A 10 -31.95 -5.81 39.23
CA ARG A 10 -31.25 -5.34 38.02
C ARG A 10 -29.73 -5.17 38.12
N ASP A 11 -29.11 -5.40 39.27
CA ASP A 11 -27.67 -5.11 39.46
C ASP A 11 -26.83 -6.33 39.89
N ILE A 12 -26.92 -7.45 39.15
CA ILE A 12 -26.11 -8.67 39.41
C ILE A 12 -25.13 -8.98 38.25
N TYR A 13 -24.63 -7.98 37.53
CA TYR A 13 -23.62 -8.20 36.46
C TYR A 13 -22.43 -7.23 36.49
N GLY A 14 -22.06 -6.69 37.65
CA GLY A 14 -21.06 -5.62 37.71
C GLY A 14 -19.96 -5.68 38.76
N ARG A 15 -19.98 -6.60 39.75
CA ARG A 15 -18.92 -6.66 40.77
C ARG A 15 -18.06 -7.90 40.60
N ARG A 16 -16.92 -7.75 39.91
CA ARG A 16 -15.83 -8.73 39.96
C ARG A 16 -15.03 -8.51 41.24
N ASN A 17 -14.86 -9.59 41.99
CA ASN A 17 -14.07 -9.69 43.21
C ASN A 17 -12.58 -9.41 42.90
N PRO A 18 -11.86 -8.58 43.68
CA PRO A 18 -10.46 -8.24 43.40
C PRO A 18 -9.45 -9.38 43.65
N GLU A 19 -9.90 -10.53 44.17
CA GLU A 19 -9.02 -11.65 44.57
C GLU A 19 -8.78 -12.72 43.49
N ASN A 20 -9.42 -12.63 42.32
CA ASN A 20 -9.23 -13.59 41.20
C ASN A 20 -8.19 -13.14 40.16
N ARG A 21 -7.13 -12.44 40.58
CA ARG A 21 -6.00 -12.03 39.72
C ARG A 21 -4.96 -13.14 39.48
N ALA A 22 -5.32 -14.41 39.70
CA ALA A 22 -4.46 -15.54 39.41
C ALA A 22 -4.79 -16.12 38.01
N LEU A 23 -3.93 -15.81 37.05
CA LEU A 23 -3.55 -16.65 35.90
C LEU A 23 -4.70 -17.35 35.15
N ILE A 24 -5.41 -16.61 34.30
CA ILE A 24 -6.00 -17.21 33.09
C ILE A 24 -5.18 -16.68 31.91
N ILE A 25 -4.05 -17.36 31.67
CA ILE A 25 -3.33 -17.28 30.41
C ILE A 25 -4.11 -18.19 29.46
N SER A 26 -4.81 -17.61 28.49
CA SER A 26 -5.35 -18.37 27.37
C SER A 26 -4.18 -18.97 26.57
N PRO A 27 -4.10 -20.29 26.34
CA PRO A 27 -3.06 -20.86 25.50
C PRO A 27 -3.55 -20.82 24.06
N SER A 28 -3.17 -19.79 23.32
CA SER A 28 -3.29 -19.78 21.86
C SER A 28 -2.14 -18.96 21.30
N THR A 29 -1.00 -19.63 21.20
CA THR A 29 0.11 -19.28 20.31
C THR A 29 1.01 -20.50 20.31
N SER A 30 0.94 -21.29 19.25
CA SER A 30 2.04 -22.17 18.87
C SER A 30 3.25 -21.23 18.66
N GLN A 31 4.15 -21.20 19.63
CA GLN A 31 5.34 -20.38 19.58
C GLN A 31 6.29 -20.96 18.53
N LEU A 32 6.11 -20.56 17.28
CA LEU A 32 7.25 -20.39 16.40
C LEU A 32 8.13 -19.32 17.06
N GLN A 33 9.24 -19.74 17.66
CA GLN A 33 10.28 -18.86 18.19
C GLN A 33 10.98 -18.15 17.02
N VAL A 34 10.30 -17.20 16.41
CA VAL A 34 10.89 -16.30 15.43
C VAL A 34 11.49 -15.14 16.21
N THR A 35 12.81 -15.04 16.22
CA THR A 35 13.53 -13.93 16.83
C THR A 35 13.34 -12.68 15.97
N ILE A 36 12.30 -11.88 16.26
CA ILE A 36 12.07 -10.62 15.56
C ILE A 36 12.75 -9.47 16.34
N PRO A 37 13.63 -8.66 15.71
CA PRO A 37 14.37 -7.60 16.40
C PRO A 37 13.44 -6.52 17.00
N ILE A 38 13.84 -5.94 18.15
CA ILE A 38 13.13 -4.87 18.88
C ILE A 38 13.23 -3.49 18.16
N THR A 39 13.52 -3.50 16.85
CA THR A 39 13.88 -2.31 16.08
C THR A 39 13.38 -2.38 14.63
N LEU A 40 12.29 -3.11 14.38
CA LEU A 40 11.78 -3.39 13.03
C LEU A 40 11.49 -2.09 12.28
N LEU A 41 10.75 -1.14 12.86
CA LEU A 41 10.40 0.11 12.20
C LEU A 41 11.61 1.01 11.93
N SER A 42 12.66 0.92 12.74
CA SER A 42 13.92 1.64 12.46
C SER A 42 14.63 1.08 11.23
N SER A 43 14.59 -0.24 11.03
CA SER A 43 15.10 -0.89 9.83
C SER A 43 14.26 -0.51 8.61
N VAL A 44 12.94 -0.54 8.74
CA VAL A 44 12.01 -0.12 7.67
C VAL A 44 12.29 1.33 7.26
N LYS A 45 12.50 2.22 8.22
CA LYS A 45 12.86 3.63 7.98
C LYS A 45 14.17 3.78 7.20
N ARG A 46 15.22 3.07 7.62
CA ARG A 46 16.51 3.10 6.91
C ARG A 46 16.38 2.62 5.47
N ASN A 47 15.72 1.48 5.26
CA ASN A 47 15.49 0.92 3.93
C ASN A 47 14.59 1.82 3.08
N TYR A 48 13.64 2.56 3.66
CA TYR A 48 12.83 3.53 2.91
C TYR A 48 13.68 4.70 2.38
N ALA A 49 14.64 5.19 3.17
CA ALA A 49 15.59 6.19 2.69
C ALA A 49 16.47 5.64 1.55
N GLU A 50 16.84 4.35 1.61
CA GLU A 50 17.54 3.68 0.50
C GLU A 50 16.66 3.59 -0.76
N LEU A 51 15.36 3.27 -0.61
CA LEU A 51 14.38 3.31 -1.72
C LEU A 51 14.29 4.71 -2.34
N GLU A 52 14.23 5.78 -1.54
CA GLU A 52 14.23 7.16 -2.03
C GLU A 52 15.50 7.48 -2.86
N ASN A 53 16.67 7.01 -2.42
CA ASN A 53 17.92 7.18 -3.17
C ASN A 53 17.92 6.41 -4.50
N VAL A 54 17.40 5.18 -4.51
CA VAL A 54 17.29 4.38 -5.74
C VAL A 54 16.32 5.02 -6.73
N ARG A 55 15.18 5.55 -6.25
CA ARG A 55 14.20 6.28 -7.07
C ARG A 55 14.82 7.48 -7.79
N GLU A 56 15.70 8.23 -7.13
CA GLU A 56 16.42 9.35 -7.76
C GLU A 56 17.26 8.91 -8.96
N ILE A 57 17.78 7.68 -8.98
CA ILE A 57 18.54 7.14 -10.12
C ILE A 57 17.56 6.60 -11.16
N VAL A 58 16.70 5.67 -10.78
CA VAL A 58 15.82 4.92 -11.70
C VAL A 58 14.85 5.84 -12.44
N HIS A 59 14.29 6.85 -11.77
CA HIS A 59 13.34 7.77 -12.42
C HIS A 59 14.01 8.85 -13.28
N ARG A 60 15.32 9.05 -13.14
CA ARG A 60 16.09 9.98 -13.99
C ARG A 60 16.56 9.36 -15.29
N MET A 61 16.55 8.03 -15.41
CA MET A 61 16.99 7.32 -16.63
C MET A 61 16.14 7.65 -17.87
N ASP A 62 14.94 8.22 -17.70
CA ASP A 62 14.02 8.61 -18.79
C ASP A 62 14.41 9.94 -19.48
N GLY A 63 15.70 10.19 -19.72
CA GLY A 63 16.18 11.22 -20.67
C GLY A 63 16.41 12.63 -20.12
N PHE A 64 16.43 12.83 -18.80
CA PHE A 64 16.77 14.12 -18.20
C PHE A 64 18.27 14.22 -17.87
N SER A 65 18.81 15.44 -17.92
CA SER A 65 20.18 15.71 -17.48
C SER A 65 20.41 15.20 -16.06
N MET A 66 21.41 14.33 -15.86
CA MET A 66 21.81 13.84 -14.53
C MET A 66 22.24 14.98 -13.59
N PHE A 67 22.52 16.16 -14.14
CA PHE A 67 23.10 17.30 -13.41
C PHE A 67 22.06 18.28 -12.84
N LEU A 68 20.81 18.27 -13.31
CA LEU A 68 19.77 19.20 -12.85
C LEU A 68 18.44 18.48 -12.62
N LYS A 69 17.89 18.59 -11.41
CA LYS A 69 16.55 18.06 -11.10
C LYS A 69 15.51 18.95 -11.82
N PRO A 70 14.73 18.42 -12.77
CA PRO A 70 13.71 19.21 -13.45
C PRO A 70 12.63 19.66 -12.45
N ALA A 71 11.99 20.80 -12.75
CA ALA A 71 10.85 21.24 -11.95
C ALA A 71 9.70 20.22 -12.03
N PRO A 72 8.96 19.98 -10.92
CA PRO A 72 7.78 19.13 -10.93
C PRO A 72 6.79 19.53 -12.03
N ARG A 73 6.26 18.55 -12.77
CA ARG A 73 5.24 18.77 -13.81
C ARG A 73 4.08 17.79 -13.69
N GLY A 74 2.99 18.11 -14.39
CA GLY A 74 1.89 17.18 -14.62
C GLY A 74 2.36 15.96 -15.42
N GLN A 75 1.94 14.77 -15.01
CA GLN A 75 2.10 13.53 -15.78
C GLN A 75 0.83 13.21 -16.57
N THR A 76 1.00 12.44 -17.65
CA THR A 76 -0.11 11.79 -18.36
C THR A 76 -0.40 10.41 -17.79
N TYR A 77 -1.54 9.82 -18.14
CA TYR A 77 -1.90 8.46 -17.73
C TYR A 77 -0.87 7.41 -18.16
N LYS A 78 -0.30 7.53 -19.37
CA LYS A 78 0.71 6.59 -19.88
C LYS A 78 2.02 6.66 -19.10
N GLU A 79 2.48 7.87 -18.83
CA GLU A 79 3.69 8.07 -18.01
C GLU A 79 3.48 7.53 -16.60
N THR A 80 2.28 7.74 -16.06
CA THR A 80 1.91 7.25 -14.73
C THR A 80 1.91 5.73 -14.67
N TYR A 81 1.27 5.02 -15.61
CA TYR A 81 1.28 3.55 -15.57
C TYR A 81 2.69 2.95 -15.73
N ARG A 82 3.57 3.58 -16.54
CA ARG A 82 4.98 3.15 -16.64
C ARG A 82 5.75 3.40 -15.36
N LEU A 83 5.50 4.54 -14.70
CA LEU A 83 6.04 4.81 -13.37
C LEU A 83 5.57 3.74 -12.38
N LEU A 84 4.27 3.47 -12.32
CA LEU A 84 3.69 2.52 -11.39
C LEU A 84 4.20 1.09 -11.59
N LEU A 85 4.49 0.67 -12.83
CA LEU A 85 5.12 -0.62 -13.09
C LEU A 85 6.53 -0.71 -12.49
N ARG A 86 7.36 0.33 -12.67
CA ARG A 86 8.71 0.36 -12.07
C ARG A 86 8.65 0.42 -10.55
N GLU A 87 7.74 1.24 -10.04
CA GLU A 87 7.51 1.40 -8.60
C GLU A 87 7.04 0.11 -7.94
N PHE A 88 6.23 -0.71 -8.61
CA PHE A 88 5.86 -2.03 -8.11
C PHE A 88 7.09 -2.89 -7.78
N TYR A 89 8.06 -2.96 -8.69
CA TYR A 89 9.28 -3.75 -8.47
C TYR A 89 10.20 -3.13 -7.42
N LEU A 90 10.35 -1.79 -7.40
CA LEU A 90 11.14 -1.10 -6.38
C LEU A 90 10.56 -1.27 -4.97
N VAL A 91 9.24 -1.17 -4.84
CA VAL A 91 8.53 -1.39 -3.57
C VAL A 91 8.62 -2.86 -3.15
N SER A 92 8.50 -3.81 -4.09
CA SER A 92 8.68 -5.24 -3.81
C SER A 92 10.08 -5.57 -3.29
N ASP A 93 11.13 -4.96 -3.86
CA ASP A 93 12.50 -5.11 -3.38
C ASP A 93 12.69 -4.47 -2.00
N TRP A 94 12.18 -3.25 -1.81
CA TRP A 94 12.18 -2.57 -0.52
C TRP A 94 11.52 -3.40 0.59
N VAL A 95 10.35 -3.99 0.32
CA VAL A 95 9.66 -4.90 1.24
C VAL A 95 10.55 -6.10 1.59
N SER A 96 11.17 -6.71 0.58
CA SER A 96 12.05 -7.87 0.76
C SER A 96 13.29 -7.55 1.61
N ASN A 97 13.80 -6.33 1.52
CA ASN A 97 14.95 -5.85 2.29
C ASN A 97 14.56 -5.40 3.72
N CYS A 98 13.33 -4.94 3.92
CA CYS A 98 12.80 -4.56 5.23
C CYS A 98 12.50 -5.76 6.12
N PHE A 99 11.99 -6.85 5.54
CA PHE A 99 11.40 -7.95 6.28
C PHE A 99 12.02 -9.29 5.86
N PRO A 100 13.08 -9.77 6.54
CA PRO A 100 13.68 -11.07 6.24
C PRO A 100 12.67 -12.23 6.24
N LEU A 101 11.70 -12.18 7.15
CA LEU A 101 10.63 -13.19 7.24
C LEU A 101 9.69 -13.18 6.03
N PHE A 102 9.48 -12.02 5.40
CA PHE A 102 8.74 -11.93 4.14
C PHE A 102 9.52 -12.62 3.01
N LYS A 103 10.85 -12.44 2.97
CA LYS A 103 11.72 -13.05 1.96
C LYS A 103 11.68 -14.58 2.00
N GLU A 104 11.52 -15.15 3.19
CA GLU A 104 11.45 -16.59 3.44
C GLU A 104 10.09 -17.24 3.07
N LEU A 105 9.03 -16.45 2.89
CA LEU A 105 7.72 -16.98 2.50
C LEU A 105 7.78 -17.70 1.13
N PRO A 106 6.84 -18.62 0.86
CA PRO A 106 6.62 -19.11 -0.51
C PRO A 106 6.28 -17.94 -1.45
N ASN A 107 6.72 -18.02 -2.72
CA ASN A 107 6.45 -16.95 -3.70
C ASN A 107 4.95 -16.70 -3.87
N SER A 108 4.11 -17.75 -3.84
CA SER A 108 2.65 -17.59 -3.91
C SER A 108 2.09 -16.73 -2.77
N GLN A 109 2.64 -16.85 -1.56
CA GLN A 109 2.22 -16.04 -0.42
C GLN A 109 2.75 -14.62 -0.50
N LYS A 110 3.99 -14.41 -0.99
CA LYS A 110 4.52 -13.07 -1.28
C LYS A 110 3.66 -12.35 -2.31
N ASP A 111 3.26 -13.04 -3.38
CA ASP A 111 2.42 -12.48 -4.44
C ASP A 111 1.05 -12.05 -3.88
N ILE A 112 0.42 -12.86 -3.03
CA ILE A 112 -0.85 -12.50 -2.37
C ILE A 112 -0.69 -11.23 -1.54
N LEU A 113 0.34 -11.15 -0.69
CA LEU A 113 0.58 -9.97 0.15
C LEU A 113 0.89 -8.73 -0.69
N LEU A 114 1.80 -8.83 -1.67
CA LEU A 114 2.20 -7.70 -2.51
C LEU A 114 1.05 -7.17 -3.38
N ARG A 115 0.24 -8.07 -3.94
CA ARG A 115 -0.92 -7.71 -4.77
C ARG A 115 -1.94 -6.90 -3.95
N ASN A 116 -2.22 -7.33 -2.72
CA ASN A 116 -3.13 -6.61 -1.82
C ASN A 116 -2.50 -5.34 -1.22
N PHE A 117 -1.18 -5.30 -1.13
CA PHE A 117 -0.44 -4.19 -0.55
C PHE A 117 -0.22 -3.02 -1.51
N TYR A 118 0.24 -3.26 -2.74
CA TYR A 118 0.86 -2.20 -3.54
C TYR A 118 -0.03 -0.98 -3.79
N LEU A 119 -1.30 -1.19 -4.16
CA LEU A 119 -2.23 -0.08 -4.41
C LEU A 119 -2.64 0.64 -3.12
N THR A 120 -2.63 -0.04 -1.97
CA THR A 120 -2.83 0.61 -0.66
C THR A 120 -1.60 1.43 -0.26
N PHE A 121 -0.40 0.89 -0.48
CA PHE A 121 0.86 1.61 -0.29
C PHE A 121 0.95 2.87 -1.16
N TYR A 122 0.64 2.76 -2.45
CA TYR A 122 0.65 3.89 -3.38
C TYR A 122 -0.27 5.03 -2.91
N ASN A 123 -1.48 4.72 -2.45
CA ASN A 123 -2.39 5.72 -1.89
C ASN A 123 -1.87 6.29 -0.57
N LEU A 124 -1.37 5.43 0.34
CA LEU A 124 -0.80 5.86 1.62
C LEU A 124 0.38 6.82 1.42
N GLU A 125 1.28 6.49 0.51
CA GLU A 125 2.47 7.29 0.19
C GLU A 125 2.08 8.65 -0.43
N ALA A 126 1.02 8.69 -1.25
CA ALA A 126 0.46 9.94 -1.74
C ALA A 126 0.03 10.88 -0.61
N GLY A 127 -0.61 10.32 0.43
CA GLY A 127 -0.97 11.08 1.63
C GLY A 127 0.25 11.55 2.42
N PHE A 128 1.31 10.74 2.51
CA PHE A 128 2.57 11.14 3.13
C PHE A 128 3.25 12.28 2.36
N PHE A 129 3.29 12.22 1.03
CA PHE A 129 3.79 13.33 0.21
C PHE A 129 2.95 14.59 0.36
N ALA A 130 1.62 14.46 0.48
CA ALA A 130 0.75 15.60 0.76
C ALA A 130 1.09 16.27 2.10
N CYS A 131 1.45 15.51 3.14
CA CYS A 131 1.98 16.05 4.40
C CYS A 131 3.31 16.79 4.19
N GLN A 132 4.27 16.20 3.47
CA GLN A 132 5.58 16.79 3.22
C GLN A 132 5.49 18.12 2.44
N HIS A 133 4.59 18.19 1.47
CA HIS A 133 4.40 19.36 0.62
C HIS A 133 3.33 20.34 1.13
N ASN A 134 2.60 19.97 2.20
CA ASN A 134 1.44 20.71 2.70
C ASN A 134 0.45 21.08 1.58
N LYS A 135 0.14 20.12 0.69
CA LYS A 135 -0.68 20.36 -0.50
C LYS A 135 -1.49 19.12 -0.88
N ILE A 136 -2.79 19.32 -1.15
CA ILE A 136 -3.79 18.26 -1.42
C ILE A 136 -4.54 18.43 -2.74
N ASP A 137 -4.19 19.45 -3.53
CA ASP A 137 -4.86 19.72 -4.81
C ASP A 137 -4.28 18.91 -5.97
N VAL A 138 -3.09 18.33 -5.75
CA VAL A 138 -2.40 17.47 -6.70
C VAL A 138 -2.00 16.17 -6.01
N TRP A 139 -1.86 15.11 -6.79
CA TRP A 139 -1.33 13.83 -6.32
C TRP A 139 0.15 13.75 -6.67
N PHE A 140 1.02 13.90 -5.68
CA PHE A 140 2.47 13.77 -5.89
C PHE A 140 2.88 12.32 -6.13
N LEU A 141 3.80 12.12 -7.06
CA LEU A 141 4.28 10.81 -7.47
C LEU A 141 5.73 10.60 -7.01
N PRO A 142 6.20 9.34 -6.87
CA PRO A 142 7.55 9.05 -6.37
C PRO A 142 8.71 9.65 -7.18
N ASN A 143 8.49 9.99 -8.45
CA ASN A 143 9.47 10.69 -9.29
C ASN A 143 9.48 12.22 -9.09
N GLY A 144 8.67 12.76 -8.16
CA GLY A 144 8.53 14.19 -7.89
C GLY A 144 7.59 14.95 -8.84
N ASN A 145 7.01 14.29 -9.85
CA ASN A 145 5.94 14.86 -10.67
C ASN A 145 4.58 14.71 -9.96
N PHE A 146 3.52 15.16 -10.61
CA PHE A 146 2.18 15.09 -10.03
C PHE A 146 1.09 14.79 -11.05
N ILE A 147 -0.05 14.32 -10.55
CA ILE A 147 -1.32 14.28 -11.27
C ILE A 147 -2.14 15.50 -10.82
N ASP A 148 -2.55 16.33 -11.78
CA ASP A 148 -3.46 17.43 -11.51
C ASP A 148 -4.91 16.91 -11.45
N CYS A 149 -5.37 16.57 -10.26
CA CYS A 149 -6.73 16.08 -10.05
C CYS A 149 -7.82 17.16 -10.30
N GLN A 150 -7.46 18.44 -10.48
CA GLN A 150 -8.40 19.48 -10.91
C GLN A 150 -8.55 19.53 -12.43
N ASN A 151 -7.54 19.05 -13.17
CA ASN A 151 -7.52 19.02 -14.63
C ASN A 151 -7.21 17.61 -15.17
N LEU A 152 -8.08 16.64 -14.83
CA LEU A 152 -7.94 15.26 -15.30
C LEU A 152 -8.07 15.11 -16.82
N GLU A 153 -8.70 16.06 -17.51
CA GLU A 153 -8.76 16.02 -18.97
C GLU A 153 -7.36 16.12 -19.58
N ALA A 154 -6.49 16.99 -19.04
CA ALA A 154 -5.09 17.08 -19.47
C ALA A 154 -4.30 15.80 -19.16
N PHE A 155 -4.62 15.11 -18.06
CA PHE A 155 -4.00 13.82 -17.70
C PHE A 155 -4.31 12.71 -18.72
N TYR A 156 -5.55 12.68 -19.23
CA TYR A 156 -6.02 11.73 -20.24
C TYR A 156 -5.87 12.21 -21.68
N TYR A 157 -5.30 13.39 -21.90
CA TYR A 157 -5.10 13.91 -23.24
C TYR A 157 -3.93 13.18 -23.92
N ASP A 158 -4.23 12.51 -25.05
CA ASP A 158 -3.23 11.89 -25.90
C ASP A 158 -3.53 12.19 -27.37
N PRO A 159 -2.80 13.13 -28.00
CA PRO A 159 -3.01 13.49 -29.39
C PRO A 159 -2.47 12.44 -30.37
N HIS A 160 -1.63 11.52 -29.91
CA HIS A 160 -0.92 10.56 -30.76
C HIS A 160 -1.57 9.17 -30.80
N ASN A 161 -2.45 8.87 -29.85
CA ASN A 161 -3.11 7.58 -29.77
C ASN A 161 -4.59 7.74 -29.43
N GLN A 162 -5.44 7.61 -30.46
CA GLN A 162 -6.89 7.72 -30.30
C GLN A 162 -7.39 6.63 -29.35
N GLN A 163 -7.98 7.06 -28.25
CA GLN A 163 -8.67 6.18 -27.31
C GLN A 163 -10.14 6.03 -27.73
N PRO A 164 -10.80 4.90 -27.40
CA PRO A 164 -12.22 4.73 -27.69
C PRO A 164 -13.13 5.75 -26.98
N MET A 165 -12.62 6.38 -25.92
CA MET A 165 -13.30 7.39 -25.12
C MET A 165 -12.50 8.70 -25.17
N THR A 166 -13.20 9.85 -25.12
CA THR A 166 -12.55 11.16 -25.09
C THR A 166 -11.86 11.40 -23.74
N SER A 167 -10.88 12.30 -23.71
CA SER A 167 -10.19 12.70 -22.46
C SER A 167 -11.16 13.32 -21.45
N ALA A 168 -12.18 14.06 -21.91
CA ALA A 168 -13.20 14.67 -21.06
C ALA A 168 -14.13 13.62 -20.43
N ASP A 169 -14.52 12.60 -21.19
CA ASP A 169 -15.34 11.51 -20.68
C ASP A 169 -14.54 10.62 -19.72
N ALA A 170 -13.27 10.33 -20.04
CA ALA A 170 -12.35 9.62 -19.16
C ALA A 170 -12.14 10.36 -17.83
N ALA A 171 -11.92 11.67 -17.89
CA ALA A 171 -11.80 12.53 -16.74
C ALA A 171 -13.05 12.47 -15.86
N ARG A 172 -14.24 12.41 -16.45
CA ARG A 172 -15.51 12.27 -15.72
C ARG A 172 -15.67 10.89 -15.09
N LEU A 173 -15.36 9.84 -15.83
CA LEU A 173 -15.51 8.45 -15.41
C LEU A 173 -14.58 8.12 -14.22
N PHE A 174 -13.31 8.50 -14.33
CA PHE A 174 -12.27 8.16 -13.36
C PHE A 174 -12.03 9.23 -12.28
N LYS A 175 -12.81 10.33 -12.28
CA LYS A 175 -12.77 11.38 -11.24
C LYS A 175 -12.90 10.82 -9.83
N GLY A 176 -13.62 9.71 -9.70
CA GLY A 176 -13.84 9.01 -8.44
C GLY A 176 -12.53 8.62 -7.74
N THR A 177 -11.50 8.17 -8.49
CA THR A 177 -10.20 7.79 -7.92
C THR A 177 -9.52 8.97 -7.21
N CYS A 178 -9.36 10.12 -7.89
CA CYS A 178 -8.80 11.33 -7.27
C CYS A 178 -9.65 11.81 -6.08
N THR A 179 -10.98 11.77 -6.20
CA THR A 179 -11.88 12.27 -5.15
C THR A 179 -11.84 11.40 -3.90
N GLU A 180 -11.88 10.08 -4.06
CA GLU A 180 -11.78 9.14 -2.95
C GLU A 180 -10.38 9.16 -2.32
N CYS A 181 -9.31 9.26 -3.10
CA CYS A 181 -7.96 9.41 -2.56
C CYS A 181 -7.84 10.70 -1.72
N LYS A 182 -8.31 11.84 -2.24
CA LYS A 182 -8.29 13.12 -1.52
C LYS A 182 -9.03 13.04 -0.18
N ARG A 183 -10.27 12.57 -0.21
CA ARG A 183 -11.17 12.54 0.97
C ARG A 183 -10.74 11.52 2.02
N ASN A 184 -10.29 10.33 1.59
CA ASN A 184 -10.01 9.24 2.52
C ASN A 184 -8.54 9.21 2.96
N VAL A 185 -7.62 9.79 2.20
CA VAL A 185 -6.18 9.65 2.44
C VAL A 185 -5.48 10.98 2.63
N LEU A 186 -5.48 11.87 1.63
CA LEU A 186 -4.69 13.12 1.68
C LEU A 186 -5.19 14.05 2.79
N GLU A 187 -6.49 14.34 2.84
CA GLU A 187 -7.07 15.24 3.85
C GLU A 187 -6.91 14.70 5.29
N PRO A 188 -7.22 13.41 5.58
CA PRO A 188 -7.02 12.87 6.92
C PRO A 188 -5.55 12.82 7.32
N MET A 189 -4.64 12.36 6.46
CA MET A 189 -3.23 12.27 6.81
C MET A 189 -2.60 13.65 7.09
N LEU A 190 -2.97 14.66 6.29
CA LEU A 190 -2.53 16.03 6.52
C LEU A 190 -3.10 16.60 7.82
N ARG A 191 -4.40 16.40 8.08
CA ARG A 191 -5.07 16.84 9.32
C ARG A 191 -4.42 16.22 10.55
N GLU A 192 -4.17 14.92 10.49
CA GLU A 192 -3.51 14.18 11.57
C GLU A 192 -2.01 14.45 11.65
N ASN A 193 -1.43 15.21 10.71
CA ASN A 193 0.00 15.46 10.62
C ASN A 193 0.81 14.16 10.76
N VAL A 194 0.49 13.18 9.91
CA VAL A 194 1.11 11.85 9.97
C VAL A 194 2.62 11.96 9.78
N THR A 195 3.36 11.48 10.76
CA THR A 195 4.82 11.46 10.76
C THR A 195 5.36 10.33 9.89
N GLN A 196 6.63 10.42 9.48
CA GLN A 196 7.27 9.33 8.73
C GLN A 196 7.25 8.00 9.48
N PHE A 197 7.40 8.02 10.82
CA PHE A 197 7.32 6.81 11.63
C PHE A 197 5.93 6.16 11.54
N GLU A 198 4.88 6.96 11.66
CA GLU A 198 3.49 6.50 11.56
C GLU A 198 3.16 6.00 10.15
N PHE A 199 3.60 6.71 9.11
CA PHE A 199 3.49 6.28 7.72
C PHE A 199 4.09 4.88 7.51
N LEU A 200 5.32 4.66 7.97
CA LEU A 200 5.99 3.36 7.81
C LEU A 200 5.33 2.25 8.64
N ALA A 201 4.80 2.58 9.82
CA ALA A 201 4.02 1.64 10.61
C ALA A 201 2.71 1.25 9.90
N LEU A 202 2.00 2.22 9.31
CA LEU A 202 0.82 1.95 8.49
C LEU A 202 1.16 1.11 7.26
N ALA A 203 2.28 1.38 6.58
CA ALA A 203 2.74 0.57 5.45
C ALA A 203 2.99 -0.89 5.87
N ALA A 204 3.68 -1.12 6.99
CA ALA A 204 3.91 -2.47 7.51
C ALA A 204 2.59 -3.17 7.88
N LEU A 205 1.64 -2.46 8.51
CA LEU A 205 0.32 -3.00 8.85
C LEU A 205 -0.55 -3.29 7.62
N LEU A 206 -0.40 -2.55 6.53
CA LEU A 206 -1.09 -2.83 5.26
C LEU A 206 -0.47 -4.02 4.52
N LEU A 207 0.86 -4.19 4.60
CA LEU A 207 1.56 -5.31 3.97
C LEU A 207 1.19 -6.64 4.62
N PHE A 208 1.29 -6.70 5.96
CA PHE A 208 0.99 -7.90 6.72
C PHE A 208 -0.50 -7.96 7.07
N ASP A 209 -1.36 -7.98 6.05
CA ASP A 209 -2.80 -8.17 6.22
C ASP A 209 -3.16 -9.64 6.48
N THR A 210 -4.35 -9.87 7.02
CA THR A 210 -4.83 -11.21 7.41
C THR A 210 -6.21 -11.47 6.85
N GLY A 211 -6.47 -12.73 6.46
CA GLY A 211 -7.77 -13.13 5.90
C GLY A 211 -7.89 -12.85 4.41
N LEU A 212 -6.75 -12.80 3.70
CA LEU A 212 -6.73 -12.69 2.24
C LEU A 212 -7.08 -14.04 1.61
N GLU A 213 -7.68 -14.00 0.42
CA GLU A 213 -7.93 -15.20 -0.38
C GLU A 213 -6.61 -15.94 -0.68
N ASP A 214 -6.64 -17.26 -0.57
CA ASP A 214 -5.49 -18.18 -0.72
C ASP A 214 -4.31 -17.96 0.25
N GLN A 215 -4.51 -17.18 1.32
CA GLN A 215 -3.50 -17.01 2.36
C GLN A 215 -3.39 -18.26 3.22
N SER A 216 -2.18 -18.82 3.35
CA SER A 216 -1.96 -20.00 4.19
C SER A 216 -2.02 -19.67 5.69
N ASP A 217 -2.29 -20.68 6.52
CA ASP A 217 -2.30 -20.52 7.98
C ASP A 217 -0.94 -20.01 8.51
N ASP A 218 0.17 -20.56 8.00
CA ASP A 218 1.53 -20.12 8.36
C ASP A 218 1.78 -18.64 7.99
N CYS A 219 1.30 -18.21 6.82
CA CYS A 219 1.40 -16.82 6.38
C CYS A 219 0.54 -15.90 7.25
N MET A 220 -0.68 -16.32 7.59
CA MET A 220 -1.55 -15.59 8.50
C MET A 220 -0.93 -15.44 9.89
N ASP A 221 -0.32 -16.49 10.44
CA ASP A 221 0.35 -16.46 11.74
C ASP A 221 1.57 -15.54 11.73
N LEU A 222 2.38 -15.58 10.67
CA LEU A 222 3.46 -14.61 10.48
C LEU A 222 2.92 -13.18 10.46
N CYS A 223 1.86 -12.92 9.70
CA CYS A 223 1.25 -11.59 9.60
C CYS A 223 0.75 -11.12 10.98
N ARG A 224 0.05 -11.97 11.75
CA ARG A 224 -0.39 -11.65 13.11
C ARG A 224 0.78 -11.29 14.03
N ASN A 225 1.88 -12.03 13.95
CA ASN A 225 3.07 -11.79 14.77
C ASN A 225 3.73 -10.45 14.43
N VAL A 226 3.93 -10.16 13.13
CA VAL A 226 4.52 -8.89 12.68
C VAL A 226 3.62 -7.71 13.07
N ARG A 227 2.31 -7.78 12.82
CA ARG A 227 1.35 -6.74 13.23
C ARG A 227 1.42 -6.42 14.72
N THR A 228 1.47 -7.46 15.55
CA THR A 228 1.59 -7.31 17.02
C THR A 228 2.88 -6.60 17.39
N LEU A 229 4.00 -6.91 16.73
CA LEU A 229 5.27 -6.24 16.97
C LEU A 229 5.21 -4.76 16.55
N ILE A 230 4.70 -4.45 15.36
CA ILE A 230 4.56 -3.06 14.88
C ILE A 230 3.73 -2.23 15.87
N GLN A 231 2.61 -2.77 16.34
CA GLN A 231 1.77 -2.12 17.35
C GLN A 231 2.51 -1.90 18.67
N ARG A 232 3.31 -2.88 19.13
CA ARG A 232 4.16 -2.72 20.33
C ARG A 232 5.21 -1.62 20.16
N GLU A 233 5.87 -1.56 19.00
CA GLU A 233 6.85 -0.51 18.71
C GLU A 233 6.19 0.87 18.64
N MET A 234 4.98 0.99 18.09
CA MET A 234 4.22 2.25 18.11
C MET A 234 3.92 2.71 19.55
N ILE A 235 3.46 1.80 20.42
CA ILE A 235 3.20 2.10 21.84
C ILE A 235 4.47 2.62 22.52
N GLN A 236 5.60 1.94 22.31
CA GLN A 236 6.90 2.32 22.88
C GLN A 236 7.37 3.69 22.34
N TYR A 237 7.22 3.94 21.04
CA TYR A 237 7.58 5.21 20.42
C TYR A 237 6.81 6.37 21.03
N TYR A 238 5.50 6.24 21.19
CA TYR A 238 4.70 7.31 21.76
C TYR A 238 4.91 7.48 23.27
N SER A 239 5.09 6.38 24.02
CA SER A 239 5.37 6.47 25.45
C SER A 239 6.68 7.21 25.72
N ASN A 240 7.70 6.98 24.89
CA ASN A 240 9.00 7.65 24.99
C ASN A 240 8.94 9.14 24.61
N LYS A 241 7.91 9.56 23.87
CA LYS A 241 7.67 10.96 23.52
C LYS A 241 6.83 11.72 24.57
N HIS A 242 6.47 11.08 25.69
CA HIS A 242 5.63 11.66 26.74
C HIS A 242 4.32 12.25 26.20
N LEU A 243 3.70 11.57 25.22
CA LEU A 243 2.37 11.93 24.75
C LEU A 243 1.33 11.39 25.73
N ASP A 244 0.71 12.26 26.53
CA ASP A 244 -0.28 11.88 27.56
C ASP A 244 -1.49 11.11 26.99
N GLU A 245 -1.79 11.30 25.69
CA GLU A 245 -2.90 10.66 24.98
C GLU A 245 -2.42 9.66 23.90
N TYR A 246 -1.27 9.01 24.11
CA TYR A 246 -0.71 8.09 23.12
C TYR A 246 -1.64 6.97 22.62
N PRO A 247 -2.57 6.38 23.43
CA PRO A 247 -3.49 5.38 22.90
C PRO A 247 -4.49 5.97 21.91
N LEU A 248 -4.95 7.21 22.14
CA LEU A 248 -5.85 7.93 21.24
C LEU A 248 -5.13 8.25 19.92
N ARG A 249 -3.91 8.81 20.01
CA ARG A 249 -3.09 9.05 18.82
C ARG A 249 -2.87 7.79 17.99
N MET A 250 -2.56 6.68 18.65
CA MET A 250 -2.39 5.39 17.97
C MET A 250 -3.69 4.94 17.30
N ALA A 251 -4.83 5.07 17.96
CA ALA A 251 -6.13 4.71 17.42
C ALA A 251 -6.49 5.58 16.20
N ASP A 252 -6.26 6.89 16.26
CA ASP A 252 -6.50 7.82 15.16
C ASP A 252 -5.66 7.46 13.93
N VAL A 253 -4.36 7.20 14.13
CA VAL A 253 -3.45 6.77 13.06
C VAL A 253 -3.89 5.42 12.47
N ILE A 254 -4.17 4.41 13.29
CA ILE A 254 -4.61 3.09 12.82
C ILE A 254 -5.96 3.19 12.09
N SER A 255 -6.83 4.12 12.46
CA SER A 255 -8.12 4.34 11.79
C SER A 255 -7.98 4.80 10.33
N LEU A 256 -6.78 5.19 9.89
CA LEU A 256 -6.47 5.51 8.50
C LEU A 256 -6.42 4.26 7.60
N ILE A 257 -6.07 3.08 8.12
CA ILE A 257 -5.96 1.83 7.36
C ILE A 257 -7.23 1.54 6.52
N PRO A 258 -8.44 1.45 7.10
CA PRO A 258 -9.64 1.17 6.32
C PRO A 258 -9.96 2.28 5.31
N ARG A 259 -9.54 3.52 5.56
CA ARG A 259 -9.73 4.65 4.63
C ARG A 259 -8.83 4.51 3.41
N VAL A 260 -7.57 4.12 3.60
CA VAL A 260 -6.61 3.83 2.54
C VAL A 260 -7.08 2.64 1.71
N GLN A 261 -7.52 1.56 2.36
CA GLN A 261 -8.08 0.38 1.67
C GLN A 261 -9.27 0.76 0.78
N LYS A 262 -10.18 1.61 1.27
CA LYS A 262 -11.32 2.12 0.49
C LYS A 262 -10.87 2.92 -0.75
N ALA A 263 -9.86 3.78 -0.62
CA ALA A 263 -9.33 4.52 -1.77
C ALA A 263 -8.68 3.59 -2.81
N ALA A 264 -7.92 2.59 -2.34
CA ALA A 264 -7.30 1.59 -3.21
C ALA A 264 -8.35 0.73 -3.94
N GLN A 265 -9.42 0.30 -3.28
CA GLN A 265 -10.54 -0.42 -3.91
C GLN A 265 -11.21 0.39 -5.02
N LYS A 266 -11.40 1.71 -4.82
CA LYS A 266 -11.93 2.57 -5.87
C LYS A 266 -11.00 2.62 -7.09
N MET A 267 -9.70 2.73 -6.85
CA MET A 267 -8.69 2.75 -7.90
C MET A 267 -8.62 1.40 -8.65
N GLN A 268 -8.71 0.28 -7.93
CA GLN A 268 -8.80 -1.06 -8.53
C GLN A 268 -10.02 -1.17 -9.45
N SER A 269 -11.20 -0.78 -8.97
CA SER A 269 -12.42 -0.80 -9.77
C SER A 269 -12.33 0.08 -11.02
N ASP A 270 -11.71 1.25 -10.92
CA ASP A 270 -11.47 2.12 -12.09
C ASP A 270 -10.48 1.53 -13.09
N MET A 271 -9.42 0.87 -12.60
CA MET A 271 -8.47 0.14 -13.44
C MET A 271 -9.13 -1.04 -14.17
N GLU A 272 -9.99 -1.80 -13.50
CA GLU A 272 -10.77 -2.89 -14.12
C GLU A 272 -11.71 -2.38 -15.20
N ILE A 273 -12.44 -1.29 -14.94
CA ILE A 273 -13.31 -0.64 -15.94
C ILE A 273 -12.47 -0.21 -17.16
N GLY A 274 -11.33 0.44 -16.93
CA GLY A 274 -10.42 0.85 -18.00
C GLY A 274 -9.93 -0.34 -18.85
N HIS A 275 -9.63 -1.46 -18.20
CA HIS A 275 -9.21 -2.69 -18.87
C HIS A 275 -10.35 -3.32 -19.68
N LEU A 276 -11.53 -3.48 -19.07
CA LEU A 276 -12.72 -4.09 -19.68
C LEU A 276 -13.17 -3.37 -20.97
N PHE A 277 -13.13 -2.03 -20.95
CA PHE A 277 -13.50 -1.22 -22.12
C PHE A 277 -12.32 -0.91 -23.06
N ASN A 278 -11.13 -1.43 -22.76
CA ASN A 278 -9.89 -1.13 -23.48
C ASN A 278 -9.67 0.39 -23.66
N THR A 279 -9.96 1.17 -22.62
CA THR A 279 -9.87 2.63 -22.61
C THR A 279 -8.96 3.07 -21.48
N TYR A 280 -7.86 3.76 -21.83
CA TYR A 280 -6.92 4.26 -20.82
C TYR A 280 -6.42 3.17 -19.87
N ALA A 281 -6.34 1.93 -20.38
CA ALA A 281 -5.97 0.75 -19.62
C ALA A 281 -4.51 0.81 -19.18
N ALA A 282 -4.24 0.25 -18.01
CA ALA A 282 -2.89 -0.06 -17.57
C ALA A 282 -2.20 -1.02 -18.55
N GLU A 283 -0.86 -0.94 -18.61
CA GLU A 283 -0.08 -1.97 -19.29
C GLU A 283 -0.35 -3.34 -18.64
N LYS A 284 -0.48 -4.39 -19.46
CA LYS A 284 -0.89 -5.73 -19.02
C LYS A 284 -0.05 -6.24 -17.85
N SER A 285 1.26 -6.05 -17.89
CA SER A 285 2.19 -6.44 -16.82
C SER A 285 1.85 -5.79 -15.49
N PHE A 286 1.54 -4.49 -15.49
CA PHE A 286 1.16 -3.77 -14.27
C PHE A 286 -0.20 -4.23 -13.76
N PHE A 287 -1.16 -4.40 -14.67
CA PHE A 287 -2.50 -4.86 -14.33
C PHE A 287 -2.46 -6.24 -13.68
N GLU A 288 -1.76 -7.21 -14.27
CA GLU A 288 -1.63 -8.57 -13.72
C GLU A 288 -0.93 -8.60 -12.36
N ASN A 289 0.07 -7.74 -12.14
CA ASN A 289 0.76 -7.62 -10.85
C ASN A 289 -0.19 -7.12 -9.74
N CYS A 290 -1.13 -6.23 -10.06
CA CYS A 290 -2.02 -5.60 -9.07
C CYS A 290 -3.38 -6.30 -8.92
N MET A 291 -3.89 -6.91 -10.00
CA MET A 291 -5.23 -7.51 -10.06
C MET A 291 -5.19 -9.05 -10.08
N GLY A 292 -4.01 -9.63 -10.28
CA GLY A 292 -3.84 -11.07 -10.49
C GLY A 292 -3.87 -11.43 -11.97
N LYS A 293 -3.33 -12.61 -12.28
CA LYS A 293 -3.37 -13.14 -13.66
C LYS A 293 -4.78 -13.59 -13.96
N GLU A 294 -5.33 -13.16 -15.10
CA GLU A 294 -6.52 -13.79 -15.65
C GLU A 294 -6.21 -15.27 -15.89
N THR A 295 -6.88 -16.17 -15.18
CA THR A 295 -6.87 -17.58 -15.57
C THR A 295 -7.55 -17.65 -16.93
N SER A 296 -6.76 -17.83 -17.98
CA SER A 296 -7.24 -18.07 -19.34
C SER A 296 -8.05 -19.37 -19.37
N ASN A 297 -9.33 -19.29 -19.02
CA ASN A 297 -10.32 -20.27 -19.42
C ASN A 297 -10.90 -19.81 -20.75
N GLU A 298 -10.15 -20.01 -21.83
CA GLU A 298 -10.72 -20.05 -23.17
C GLU A 298 -10.25 -21.29 -23.91
N HIS A 299 -11.21 -22.18 -24.03
CA HIS A 299 -11.44 -23.03 -25.18
C HIS A 299 -11.15 -22.26 -26.48
N ASN A 300 -10.02 -22.52 -27.14
CA ASN A 300 -9.91 -22.34 -28.59
C ASN A 300 -8.80 -23.21 -29.20
N PRO A 301 -9.01 -23.74 -30.41
CA PRO A 301 -8.18 -24.79 -30.99
C PRO A 301 -6.85 -24.23 -31.48
N SER A 302 -5.82 -25.05 -31.30
CA SER A 302 -4.45 -24.80 -31.71
C SER A 302 -4.32 -24.40 -33.20
N PRO A 303 -3.45 -23.44 -33.51
CA PRO A 303 -2.66 -23.53 -34.73
C PRO A 303 -1.15 -23.54 -34.40
N ARG A 304 -0.56 -24.69 -34.74
CA ARG A 304 0.80 -24.91 -35.27
C ARG A 304 1.84 -23.80 -35.06
N GLY A 305 2.82 -24.13 -34.21
CA GLY A 305 4.23 -24.14 -34.57
C GLY A 305 4.89 -22.83 -35.01
N GLY A 306 5.53 -22.15 -34.06
CA GLY A 306 6.53 -21.13 -34.32
C GLY A 306 7.34 -20.85 -33.06
N LYS A 307 8.60 -21.32 -33.03
CA LYS A 307 9.57 -21.01 -31.98
C LYS A 307 9.86 -19.50 -32.01
N PHE A 308 9.74 -18.81 -30.87
CA PHE A 308 10.47 -17.58 -30.62
C PHE A 308 10.96 -17.56 -29.16
N GLU A 309 12.23 -17.23 -29.02
CA GLU A 309 13.09 -17.45 -27.87
C GLU A 309 12.92 -16.43 -26.73
N ASN A 310 13.24 -16.90 -25.53
CA ASN A 310 13.43 -16.14 -24.30
C ASN A 310 14.64 -15.20 -24.41
N GLU A 311 14.43 -13.88 -24.56
CA GLU A 311 15.53 -12.91 -24.43
C GLU A 311 15.21 -11.62 -23.64
N LYS A 312 14.01 -11.43 -23.08
CA LYS A 312 13.65 -10.16 -22.42
C LYS A 312 13.68 -10.13 -20.89
N GLU A 313 13.73 -11.27 -20.20
CA GLU A 313 13.78 -11.29 -18.72
C GLU A 313 15.19 -11.07 -18.15
N ASN A 314 16.26 -11.28 -18.93
CA ASN A 314 17.64 -11.13 -18.45
C ASN A 314 18.17 -9.69 -18.43
N SER A 315 17.52 -8.73 -19.10
CA SER A 315 18.06 -7.37 -19.21
C SER A 315 17.82 -6.49 -17.97
N VAL A 316 16.78 -6.77 -17.17
CA VAL A 316 16.51 -5.97 -15.95
C VAL A 316 17.38 -6.43 -14.78
N PHE A 317 17.65 -7.73 -14.66
CA PHE A 317 18.52 -8.29 -13.62
C PHE A 317 20.00 -7.93 -13.81
N LEU A 318 20.47 -7.78 -15.06
CA LEU A 318 21.87 -7.43 -15.34
C LEU A 318 22.23 -5.98 -15.00
N ILE A 319 21.25 -5.06 -15.00
CA ILE A 319 21.52 -3.65 -14.70
C ILE A 319 21.65 -3.41 -13.19
N ILE A 320 20.90 -4.15 -12.36
CA ILE A 320 20.96 -3.99 -10.89
C ILE A 320 22.24 -4.61 -10.31
N GLY A 321 22.77 -5.68 -10.93
CA GLY A 321 23.99 -6.37 -10.48
C GLY A 321 25.32 -5.65 -10.75
N THR A 322 25.32 -4.50 -11.45
CA THR A 322 26.56 -3.84 -11.90
C THR A 322 26.82 -2.48 -11.22
N ILE A 323 25.97 -2.03 -10.29
CA ILE A 323 26.01 -0.66 -9.72
C ILE A 323 26.33 -0.63 -8.21
N ILE A 324 26.81 -1.73 -7.61
CA ILE A 324 27.29 -1.70 -6.22
C ILE A 324 28.66 -2.42 -6.14
N PRO A 325 29.76 -1.73 -5.80
CA PRO A 325 31.03 -2.38 -5.46
C PRO A 325 30.98 -3.10 -4.10
#